data_AF-A0A4U2Z3S0-F1
#
_entry.id   AF-A0A4U2Z3S0-F1
#
_cell.length_a   1.000
_cell.length_b   1.000
_cell.length_c   1.000
_cell.angle_alpha   90.00
_cell.angle_beta   90.00
_cell.angle_gamma   90.00
#
_symmetry.space_group_name_H-M   'P 1'
#
loop_
_entity.id
_entity.type
_entity.pdbx_description
1 polymer ?
#
loop_
_entity_poly.entity_id
_entity_poly.type
_entity_poly.pdbx_seq_one_letter_code
_entity_poly.pdbx_strand_id
1 'polypeptide(L)'
;MKKRLATTVCALGLLLSAGIASAGTSPISYATELPRFSGNINLATGTKDTNSQSKVENSIVGQNYTANMWIVDARGAKVSATATRVGDNDTRTFTVDQSAVGNSVTLVAENRSRVPVRVDITGRFYPDI
;
A
#
# COMPACT_ATOMS: atom_id res chain seq x y z
N MET A 1 -16.16 37.49 -30.79
CA MET A 1 -14.89 36.98 -30.26
C MET A 1 -15.20 35.91 -29.21
N LYS A 2 -14.79 34.65 -29.41
CA LYS A 2 -15.05 33.53 -28.49
C LYS A 2 -13.70 33.06 -27.94
N LYS A 3 -13.43 33.29 -26.65
CA LYS A 3 -12.31 32.65 -25.95
C LYS A 3 -12.88 31.55 -25.09
N ARG A 4 -12.77 30.29 -25.55
CA ARG A 4 -13.07 29.11 -24.74
C ARG A 4 -11.77 28.70 -24.06
N LEU A 5 -11.77 28.77 -22.73
CA LEU A 5 -10.70 28.23 -21.88
C LEU A 5 -10.60 26.72 -22.14
N ALA A 6 -9.45 26.29 -22.64
CA ALA A 6 -9.09 24.89 -22.71
C ALA A 6 -8.65 24.47 -21.31
N THR A 7 -9.54 23.80 -20.58
CA THR A 7 -9.22 23.17 -19.30
C THR A 7 -8.28 22.01 -19.58
N THR A 8 -7.01 22.20 -19.24
CA THR A 8 -5.98 21.17 -19.28
C THR A 8 -6.36 20.08 -18.28
N VAL A 9 -6.95 18.99 -18.76
CA VAL A 9 -7.19 17.79 -17.96
C VAL A 9 -5.84 17.10 -17.81
N CYS A 10 -5.19 17.26 -16.65
CA CYS A 10 -4.13 16.34 -16.25
C CYS A 10 -4.77 14.97 -16.10
N ALA A 11 -4.63 14.14 -17.14
CA ALA A 11 -4.89 12.72 -17.06
C ALA A 11 -3.93 12.15 -16.00
N LEU A 12 -4.46 11.90 -14.80
CA LEU A 12 -3.83 11.06 -13.81
C LEU A 12 -3.68 9.68 -14.47
N GLY A 13 -2.46 9.41 -14.94
CA GLY A 13 -2.12 8.14 -15.56
C GLY A 13 -2.48 7.02 -14.59
N LEU A 14 -3.30 6.09 -15.07
CA LEU A 14 -3.51 4.78 -14.47
C LEU A 14 -2.14 4.08 -14.37
N LEU A 15 -1.48 4.20 -13.23
CA LEU A 15 -0.45 3.26 -12.81
C LEU A 15 -1.19 1.99 -12.37
N LEU A 16 -1.51 1.14 -13.34
CA LEU A 16 -1.78 -0.26 -13.09
C LEU A 16 -0.47 -0.86 -12.56
N SER A 17 -0.33 -0.90 -11.24
CA SER A 17 0.77 -1.56 -10.54
C SER A 17 0.64 -3.08 -10.70
N ALA A 18 0.89 -3.58 -11.91
CA ALA A 18 1.35 -4.95 -12.11
C ALA A 18 2.80 -4.98 -11.59
N GLY A 19 2.94 -5.31 -10.31
CA GLY A 19 4.22 -5.26 -9.60
C GLY A 19 5.28 -6.12 -10.28
N ILE A 20 6.33 -5.48 -10.78
CA ILE A 20 7.64 -6.13 -10.86
C ILE A 20 8.05 -6.41 -9.42
N ALA A 21 8.25 -7.69 -9.06
CA ALA A 21 8.79 -8.02 -7.75
C ALA A 21 10.19 -7.39 -7.65
N SER A 22 10.35 -6.40 -6.78
CA SER A 22 11.68 -5.84 -6.47
C SER A 22 12.39 -6.81 -5.52
N ALA A 23 13.66 -7.11 -5.83
CA ALA A 23 14.52 -7.95 -5.00
C ALA A 23 14.67 -7.33 -3.59
N GLY A 24 14.68 -8.17 -2.54
CA GLY A 24 14.05 -7.92 -1.24
C GLY A 24 14.56 -6.77 -0.39
N THR A 25 15.65 -6.08 -0.75
CA THR A 25 16.21 -4.97 0.05
C THR A 25 15.80 -3.59 -0.45
N SER A 26 15.28 -3.48 -1.68
CA SER A 26 14.89 -2.19 -2.24
C SER A 26 13.46 -1.80 -1.85
N PRO A 27 13.22 -0.56 -1.40
CA PRO A 27 11.87 -0.10 -1.12
C PRO A 27 11.02 -0.05 -2.38
N ILE A 28 9.79 -0.51 -2.24
CA ILE A 28 8.76 -0.49 -3.28
C ILE A 28 7.80 0.64 -2.95
N SER A 29 7.80 1.67 -3.79
CA SER A 29 6.92 2.82 -3.57
C SER A 29 5.50 2.51 -4.02
N TYR A 30 4.51 3.01 -3.29
CA TYR A 30 3.10 2.96 -3.67
C TYR A 30 2.48 4.36 -3.56
N ALA A 31 1.50 4.64 -4.42
CA ALA A 31 0.71 5.86 -4.40
C ALA A 31 -0.64 5.58 -5.08
N THR A 32 -1.74 5.65 -4.34
CA THR A 32 -3.09 5.34 -4.85
C THR A 32 -4.19 5.98 -3.99
N GLU A 33 -5.44 5.98 -4.47
CA GLU A 33 -6.63 6.34 -3.68
C GLU A 33 -7.16 5.06 -3.00
N LEU A 34 -7.43 5.11 -1.69
CA LEU A 34 -8.12 4.01 -1.01
C LEU A 34 -9.54 3.83 -1.58
N PRO A 35 -10.10 2.60 -1.57
CA PRO A 35 -11.48 2.38 -1.98
C PRO A 35 -12.42 3.34 -1.25
N ARG A 36 -13.40 3.95 -1.93
CA ARG A 36 -14.27 4.96 -1.31
C ARG A 36 -15.07 4.46 -0.11
N PHE A 37 -15.41 3.18 -0.11
CA PHE A 37 -16.14 2.49 0.94
C PHE A 37 -15.24 1.45 1.62
N SER A 38 -15.80 0.74 2.61
CA SER A 38 -15.09 -0.36 3.25
C SER A 38 -14.56 -1.36 2.22
N GLY A 39 -13.27 -1.64 2.27
CA GLY A 39 -12.64 -2.53 1.29
C GLY A 39 -11.12 -2.58 1.43
N ASN A 40 -10.53 -3.56 0.75
CA ASN A 40 -9.09 -3.81 0.78
C ASN A 40 -8.48 -3.41 -0.57
N ILE A 41 -7.24 -2.96 -0.54
CA ILE A 41 -6.43 -2.71 -1.72
C ILE A 41 -5.01 -3.23 -1.51
N ASN A 42 -4.44 -3.80 -2.56
CA ASN A 42 -3.02 -4.17 -2.60
C ASN A 42 -2.22 -2.91 -2.90
N LEU A 43 -1.26 -2.57 -2.04
CA LEU A 43 -0.44 -1.38 -2.18
C LEU A 43 0.85 -1.65 -2.94
N ALA A 44 1.58 -2.69 -2.55
CA ALA A 44 2.88 -3.04 -3.12
C ALA A 44 3.17 -4.53 -2.94
N THR A 45 3.89 -5.13 -3.89
CA THR A 45 4.30 -6.53 -3.86
C THR A 45 5.81 -6.63 -4.04
N GLY A 46 6.48 -7.39 -3.18
CA GLY A 46 7.92 -7.63 -3.21
C GLY A 46 8.28 -9.05 -2.78
N THR A 47 9.55 -9.42 -2.84
CA THR A 47 10.00 -10.75 -2.41
C THR A 47 10.48 -10.73 -0.96
N LYS A 48 10.06 -11.72 -0.17
CA LYS A 48 10.54 -11.94 1.18
C LYS A 48 11.73 -12.89 1.15
N ASP A 49 12.95 -12.38 1.00
CA ASP A 49 14.13 -13.24 0.77
C ASP A 49 14.58 -13.97 2.04
N THR A 50 14.44 -13.35 3.21
CA THR A 50 14.86 -13.90 4.50
C THR A 50 13.75 -13.87 5.56
N ASN A 51 14.02 -14.43 6.73
CA ASN A 51 13.13 -14.39 7.90
C ASN A 51 13.20 -13.07 8.69
N SER A 52 13.82 -12.03 8.13
CA SER A 52 13.91 -10.72 8.77
C SER A 52 12.52 -10.05 8.92
N GLN A 53 12.45 -8.81 9.38
CA GLN A 53 11.17 -8.10 9.40
C GLN A 53 10.83 -7.52 8.02
N SER A 54 9.57 -7.13 7.83
CA SER A 54 9.18 -6.19 6.78
C SER A 54 8.89 -4.83 7.41
N LYS A 55 9.05 -3.76 6.65
CA LYS A 55 8.78 -2.39 7.11
C LYS A 55 7.88 -1.66 6.13
N VAL A 56 7.02 -0.80 6.66
CA VAL A 56 6.21 0.15 5.90
C VAL A 56 6.48 1.54 6.43
N GLU A 57 6.78 2.46 5.53
CA GLU A 57 6.80 3.91 5.78
C GLU A 57 5.60 4.49 5.04
N ASN A 58 4.58 4.90 5.78
CA ASN A 58 3.29 5.32 5.23
C ASN A 58 3.05 6.81 5.38
N SER A 59 2.45 7.40 4.35
CA SER A 59 1.88 8.74 4.38
C SER A 59 0.47 8.70 3.81
N ILE A 60 -0.45 9.40 4.48
CA ILE A 60 -1.84 9.55 4.05
C ILE A 60 -2.07 11.03 3.84
N VAL A 61 -2.36 11.39 2.60
CA VAL A 61 -2.58 12.77 2.20
C VAL A 61 -4.09 13.01 2.12
N GLY A 62 -4.55 13.96 2.92
CA GLY A 62 -5.96 14.35 3.00
C GLY A 62 -6.69 13.66 4.16
N GLN A 63 -7.18 14.51 5.08
CA GLN A 63 -7.98 14.16 6.27
C GLN A 63 -7.18 13.39 7.36
N ASN A 64 -7.56 13.55 8.63
CA ASN A 64 -7.01 12.79 9.77
C ASN A 64 -7.48 11.32 9.73
N TYR A 65 -7.13 10.62 8.65
CA TYR A 65 -7.56 9.27 8.35
C TYR A 65 -6.48 8.25 8.75
N THR A 66 -6.91 7.04 9.10
CA THR A 66 -6.01 5.92 9.37
C THR A 66 -6.51 4.64 8.72
N ALA A 67 -5.62 3.84 8.16
CA ALA A 67 -5.91 2.53 7.58
C ALA A 67 -5.46 1.38 8.50
N ASN A 68 -5.99 0.18 8.27
CA ASN A 68 -5.38 -1.04 8.80
C ASN A 68 -4.51 -1.67 7.72
N MET A 69 -3.37 -2.26 8.09
CA MET A 69 -2.44 -2.85 7.14
C MET A 69 -1.97 -4.23 7.58
N TRP A 70 -1.73 -5.12 6.62
CA TRP A 70 -1.13 -6.44 6.86
C TRP A 70 -0.48 -6.95 5.57
N ILE A 71 0.24 -8.06 5.70
CA ILE A 71 0.95 -8.71 4.61
C ILE A 71 0.26 -10.03 4.28
N VAL A 72 0.09 -10.29 2.98
CA VAL A 72 -0.38 -11.57 2.44
C VAL A 72 0.69 -12.21 1.56
N ASP A 73 0.67 -13.54 1.45
CA ASP A 73 1.50 -14.29 0.51
C ASP A 73 0.95 -14.20 -0.92
N ALA A 74 1.64 -14.84 -1.87
CA ALA A 74 1.23 -14.92 -3.28
C ALA A 74 -0.14 -15.60 -3.50
N ARG A 75 -0.64 -16.37 -2.53
CA ARG A 75 -1.95 -17.03 -2.56
C ARG A 75 -3.04 -16.20 -1.89
N GLY A 76 -2.69 -15.04 -1.33
CA GLY A 76 -3.59 -14.16 -0.60
C GLY A 76 -3.82 -14.56 0.86
N ALA A 77 -3.09 -15.56 1.38
CA ALA A 77 -3.16 -15.92 2.79
C ALA A 77 -2.42 -14.87 3.63
N LYS A 78 -3.03 -14.46 4.74
CA LYS A 78 -2.41 -13.47 5.64
C LYS A 78 -1.26 -14.09 6.41
N VAL A 79 -0.07 -13.49 6.29
CA VAL A 79 1.20 -13.97 6.85
C VAL A 79 1.82 -13.00 7.85
N SER A 80 1.09 -11.98 8.28
CA SER A 80 1.50 -11.07 9.37
C SER A 80 0.32 -10.73 10.27
N ALA A 81 0.60 -10.18 11.45
CA ALA A 81 -0.42 -9.48 12.23
C ALA A 81 -0.94 -8.23 11.48
N THR A 82 -2.12 -7.74 11.86
CA THR A 82 -2.64 -6.46 11.36
C THR A 82 -2.07 -5.31 12.20
N ALA A 83 -1.41 -4.36 11.55
CA ALA A 83 -1.15 -3.05 12.11
C ALA A 83 -2.42 -2.20 11.99
N THR A 84 -2.97 -1.75 13.13
CA THR A 84 -4.16 -0.90 13.14
C THR A 84 -3.79 0.57 13.24
N ARG A 85 -4.70 1.41 12.73
CA ARG A 85 -4.61 2.88 12.81
C ARG A 85 -3.29 3.44 12.24
N VAL A 86 -2.85 2.91 11.10
CA VAL A 86 -1.69 3.42 10.37
C VAL A 86 -2.08 4.73 9.70
N GLY A 87 -1.44 5.81 10.15
CA GLY A 87 -1.78 7.19 9.76
C GLY A 87 -0.76 7.82 8.82
N ASP A 88 -0.80 9.15 8.77
CA ASP A 88 0.18 9.95 8.04
C ASP A 88 1.53 9.98 8.77
N ASN A 89 2.63 9.90 8.01
CA ASN A 89 4.01 9.79 8.49
C ASN A 89 4.25 8.68 9.53
N ASP A 90 3.51 7.56 9.44
CA ASP A 90 3.63 6.43 10.35
C ASP A 90 4.58 5.36 9.77
N THR A 91 5.43 4.79 10.62
CA THR A 91 6.32 3.68 10.25
C THR A 91 5.99 2.44 11.06
N ARG A 92 5.75 1.32 10.40
CA ARG A 92 5.40 0.05 11.03
C ARG A 92 6.31 -1.08 10.59
N THR A 93 6.65 -1.97 11.51
CA THR A 93 7.34 -3.22 11.23
C THR A 93 6.39 -4.40 11.38
N PHE A 94 6.65 -5.44 10.60
CA PHE A 94 5.87 -6.66 10.54
C PHE A 94 6.79 -7.86 10.68
N THR A 95 6.47 -8.74 11.62
CA THR A 95 6.99 -10.11 11.57
C THR A 95 6.16 -10.88 10.55
N VAL A 96 6.82 -11.42 9.55
CA VAL A 96 6.22 -12.24 8.50
C VAL A 96 6.46 -13.71 8.80
N ASP A 97 5.43 -14.53 8.63
CA ASP A 97 5.50 -15.97 8.83
C ASP A 97 6.58 -16.61 7.93
N GLN A 98 7.27 -17.61 8.46
CA GLN A 98 8.38 -18.27 7.77
C GLN A 98 7.94 -18.96 6.46
N SER A 99 6.66 -19.34 6.34
CA SER A 99 6.10 -19.92 5.11
C SER A 99 6.17 -18.98 3.90
N ALA A 100 6.30 -17.67 4.11
CA ALA A 100 6.41 -16.69 3.03
C ALA A 100 7.86 -16.44 2.57
N VAL A 101 8.86 -16.96 3.28
CA VAL A 101 10.28 -16.78 2.91
C VAL A 101 10.56 -17.45 1.56
N GLY A 102 11.32 -16.77 0.70
CA GLY A 102 11.59 -17.14 -0.68
C GLY A 102 10.44 -16.88 -1.65
N ASN A 103 9.33 -16.29 -1.19
CA ASN A 103 8.13 -16.05 -2.00
C ASN A 103 7.75 -14.56 -2.07
N SER A 104 6.86 -14.23 -3.01
CA SER A 104 6.26 -12.90 -3.10
C SER A 104 5.28 -12.66 -1.95
N VAL A 105 5.37 -11.46 -1.38
CA VAL A 105 4.48 -10.93 -0.35
C VAL A 105 3.89 -9.60 -0.81
N THR A 106 2.64 -9.34 -0.43
CA THR A 106 1.91 -8.12 -0.80
C THR A 106 1.43 -7.40 0.45
N LEU A 107 1.74 -6.10 0.52
CA LEU A 107 1.17 -5.20 1.51
C LEU A 107 -0.27 -4.86 1.11
N VAL A 108 -1.18 -5.05 2.05
CA VAL A 108 -2.61 -4.76 1.89
C VAL A 108 -2.99 -3.66 2.87
N ALA A 109 -3.81 -2.71 2.42
CA ALA A 109 -4.48 -1.75 3.26
C ALA A 109 -6.00 -1.93 3.21
N GLU A 110 -6.65 -1.79 4.36
CA GLU A 110 -8.10 -1.75 4.52
C GLU A 110 -8.55 -0.31 4.79
N ASN A 111 -9.52 0.14 4.01
CA ASN A 111 -10.41 1.21 4.42
C ASN A 111 -11.55 0.59 5.25
N ARG A 112 -11.72 1.00 6.51
CA ARG A 112 -12.81 0.53 7.38
C ARG A 112 -13.96 1.54 7.53
N SER A 113 -13.98 2.57 6.69
CA SER A 113 -14.99 3.63 6.72
C SER A 113 -16.33 3.14 6.20
N ARG A 114 -17.39 3.50 6.94
CA ARG A 114 -18.79 3.30 6.51
C ARG A 114 -19.32 4.46 5.67
N VAL A 115 -18.64 5.61 5.70
CA VAL A 115 -18.98 6.80 4.92
C VAL A 115 -17.99 6.97 3.76
N PRO A 116 -18.41 7.55 2.63
CA PRO A 116 -17.51 7.79 1.52
C PRO A 116 -16.38 8.73 1.94
N VAL A 117 -15.14 8.28 1.76
CA VAL A 117 -13.94 9.09 1.99
C VAL A 117 -13.09 9.06 0.72
N ARG A 118 -12.44 10.19 0.42
CA ARG A 118 -11.33 10.23 -0.53
C ARG A 118 -10.06 10.39 0.29
N VAL A 119 -9.19 9.40 0.17
CA VAL A 119 -7.96 9.30 0.94
C VAL A 119 -6.87 8.85 -0.01
N ASP A 120 -5.91 9.73 -0.24
CA ASP A 120 -4.72 9.38 -0.99
C ASP A 120 -3.72 8.74 -0.02
N ILE A 121 -3.24 7.55 -0.38
CA ILE A 121 -2.28 6.79 0.40
C ILE A 121 -1.00 6.60 -0.41
N THR A 122 0.12 6.95 0.20
CA THR A 122 1.45 6.88 -0.41
C THR A 122 2.46 6.32 0.59
N GLY A 123 3.56 5.78 0.11
CA GLY A 123 4.58 5.28 1.00
C GLY A 123 5.57 4.34 0.35
N ARG A 124 6.33 3.66 1.20
CA ARG A 124 7.34 2.69 0.81
C ARG A 124 7.16 1.41 1.60
N PHE A 125 7.12 0.29 0.87
CA PHE A 125 7.12 -1.04 1.44
C PHE A 125 8.50 -1.67 1.28
N TYR A 126 9.07 -2.15 2.38
CA TYR A 126 10.32 -2.88 2.44
C TYR A 126 9.96 -4.32 2.80
N PRO A 127 9.96 -5.25 1.83
CA PRO A 127 9.55 -6.63 2.08
C PRO A 127 10.56 -7.37 2.98
N ASP A 128 11.84 -7.00 2.97
CA ASP A 128 12.91 -7.61 3.74
C ASP A 128 13.87 -6.51 4.25
N ILE A 129 14.08 -6.39 5.58
CA ILE A 129 14.97 -5.39 6.20
C ILE A 129 15.95 -5.96 7.21
#